data_AF-A0A3E1P447-F1
#
_entry.id   AF-A0A3E1P447-F1
#
_cell.length_a   1.000
_cell.length_b   1.000
_cell.length_c   1.000
_cell.angle_alpha   90.00
_cell.angle_beta   90.00
_cell.angle_gamma   90.00
#
_symmetry.space_group_name_H-M   'P 1'
#
loop_
_entity.id
_entity.type
_entity.pdbx_description
1 polymer ?
#
loop_
_entity_poly.entity_id
_entity_poly.type
_entity_poly.pdbx_seq_one_letter_code
_entity_poly.pdbx_strand_id
1 'polypeptide(L)'
;MIELQQIKERIAAEHYRDTNSCFELRMMLMDVASTLTTKHISNLRQDKDPQISLTLLRAFRSVRQHYFSLEKAREGDLECYNNTRDAVVRELTGLCHQLKGNVISLPLGNPAELKIAQ
;
A
#
# COMPACT_ATOMS: atom_id res chain seq x y z
N MET A 1 6.03 3.25 -6.68
CA MET A 1 6.45 3.51 -5.28
C MET A 1 6.00 4.88 -4.81
N ILE A 2 6.18 5.92 -5.63
CA ILE A 2 5.84 7.31 -5.30
C ILE A 2 4.35 7.48 -4.94
N GLU A 3 3.43 6.93 -5.73
CA GLU A 3 1.98 7.08 -5.50
C GLU A 3 1.53 6.58 -4.11
N LEU A 4 1.99 5.39 -3.69
CA LEU A 4 1.61 4.81 -2.40
C LEU A 4 2.18 5.64 -1.23
N GLN A 5 3.39 6.18 -1.41
CA GLN A 5 4.01 7.08 -0.45
C GLN A 5 3.24 8.40 -0.35
N GLN A 6 2.80 8.97 -1.47
CA GLN A 6 2.01 10.20 -1.51
C GLN A 6 0.66 10.03 -0.82
N ILE A 7 -0.04 8.90 -1.07
CA ILE A 7 -1.31 8.62 -0.40
C ILE A 7 -1.10 8.45 1.11
N LYS A 8 -0.03 7.75 1.53
CA LYS A 8 0.33 7.62 2.94
C LYS A 8 0.58 8.98 3.59
N GLU A 9 1.31 9.88 2.93
CA GLU A 9 1.56 11.24 3.44
C GLU A 9 0.28 12.06 3.56
N ARG A 10 -0.64 11.94 2.60
CA ARG A 10 -1.98 12.53 2.69
C ARG A 10 -2.76 12.02 3.90
N ILE A 11 -2.79 10.70 4.13
CA ILE A 11 -3.46 10.10 5.29
C ILE A 11 -2.83 10.57 6.60
N ALA A 12 -1.49 10.66 6.65
CA ALA A 12 -0.77 11.10 7.84
C ALA A 12 -1.01 12.58 8.18
N ALA A 13 -1.24 13.41 7.17
CA ALA A 13 -1.57 14.82 7.33
C ALA A 13 -3.05 15.08 7.61
N GLU A 14 -3.91 14.06 7.51
CA GLU A 14 -5.34 14.23 7.76
C GLU A 14 -5.66 14.32 9.25
N HIS A 15 -6.61 15.19 9.56
CA HIS A 15 -7.08 15.45 10.91
C HIS A 15 -8.60 15.28 10.99
N TYR A 16 -9.07 14.85 12.14
CA TYR A 16 -10.50 14.85 12.43
C TYR A 16 -11.00 16.28 12.53
N ARG A 17 -11.99 16.64 11.72
CA ARG A 17 -12.58 17.99 11.68
C ARG A 17 -14.05 17.97 12.06
N ASP A 18 -14.78 17.00 11.53
CA ASP A 18 -16.22 16.87 11.72
C ASP A 18 -16.68 15.41 11.45
N THR A 19 -18.00 15.21 11.45
CA THR A 19 -18.63 13.90 11.27
C THR A 19 -18.31 13.24 9.92
N ASN A 20 -17.87 14.01 8.91
CA ASN A 20 -17.48 13.49 7.59
C ASN A 20 -16.05 12.95 7.57
N SER A 21 -15.21 13.22 8.58
CA SER A 21 -13.80 12.81 8.55
C SER A 21 -13.62 11.29 8.41
N CYS A 22 -14.53 10.47 8.96
CA CYS A 22 -14.51 9.02 8.75
C CYS A 22 -14.79 8.63 7.29
N PHE A 23 -15.70 9.33 6.63
CA PHE A 23 -15.99 9.13 5.21
C PHE A 23 -14.81 9.55 4.33
N GLU A 24 -14.19 10.70 4.62
CA GLU A 24 -13.00 11.18 3.89
C GLU A 24 -11.83 10.19 4.03
N LEU A 25 -11.60 9.68 5.25
CA LEU A 25 -10.58 8.67 5.48
C LEU A 25 -10.89 7.38 4.69
N ARG A 26 -12.16 6.94 4.65
CA ARG A 26 -12.58 5.80 3.81
C ARG A 26 -12.27 6.00 2.33
N MET A 27 -12.50 7.20 1.79
CA MET A 27 -12.16 7.52 0.40
C MET A 27 -10.65 7.40 0.15
N MET A 28 -9.82 7.87 1.08
CA MET A 28 -8.38 7.67 0.99
C MET A 28 -7.97 6.19 1.08
N LEU A 29 -8.66 5.38 1.89
CA LEU A 29 -8.42 3.93 1.92
C LEU A 29 -8.80 3.25 0.60
N MET A 30 -9.82 3.74 -0.11
CA MET A 30 -10.12 3.28 -1.46
C MET A 30 -9.00 3.61 -2.46
N ASP A 31 -8.41 4.81 -2.38
CA ASP A 31 -7.25 5.18 -3.20
C ASP A 31 -6.07 4.23 -2.97
N VAL A 32 -5.80 3.88 -1.69
CA VAL A 32 -4.78 2.88 -1.34
C VAL A 32 -5.13 1.53 -1.95
N ALA A 33 -6.35 1.03 -1.75
CA ALA A 33 -6.79 -0.26 -2.25
C ALA A 33 -6.68 -0.37 -3.79
N SER A 34 -7.08 0.68 -4.50
CA SER A 34 -6.95 0.79 -5.96
C SER A 34 -5.49 0.75 -6.41
N THR A 35 -4.62 1.49 -5.71
CA THR A 35 -3.18 1.52 -5.98
C THR A 35 -2.54 0.15 -5.75
N LEU A 36 -2.88 -0.55 -4.66
CA LEU A 36 -2.39 -1.89 -4.36
C LEU A 36 -2.82 -2.90 -5.44
N THR A 37 -4.09 -2.82 -5.87
CA THR A 37 -4.65 -3.68 -6.91
C THR A 37 -3.94 -3.46 -8.24
N THR A 38 -3.76 -2.20 -8.65
CA THR A 38 -3.04 -1.85 -9.87
C THR A 38 -1.60 -2.39 -9.86
N LYS A 39 -0.90 -2.26 -8.74
CA LYS A 39 0.47 -2.80 -8.59
C LYS A 39 0.48 -4.32 -8.62
N HIS A 40 -0.48 -4.98 -8.00
CA HIS A 40 -0.59 -6.44 -8.02
C HIS A 40 -0.81 -6.96 -9.45
N ILE A 41 -1.75 -6.35 -10.20
CA ILE A 41 -1.99 -6.69 -11.60
C ILE A 41 -0.72 -6.47 -12.44
N SER A 42 -0.03 -5.35 -12.24
CA SER A 42 1.24 -5.07 -12.93
C SER A 42 2.33 -6.10 -12.58
N ASN A 43 2.39 -6.56 -11.34
CA ASN A 43 3.34 -7.59 -10.89
C ASN A 43 3.06 -8.93 -11.59
N LEU A 44 1.78 -9.34 -11.65
CA LEU A 44 1.36 -10.56 -12.32
C LEU A 44 1.63 -10.52 -13.83
N ARG A 45 1.32 -9.41 -14.51
CA ARG A 45 1.54 -9.27 -15.95
C ARG A 45 3.01 -9.34 -16.37
N GLN A 46 3.92 -9.06 -15.45
CA GLN A 46 5.36 -9.01 -15.71
C GLN A 46 6.07 -10.28 -15.23
N ASP A 47 5.32 -11.32 -14.83
CA ASP A 47 5.84 -12.56 -14.19
C ASP A 47 6.88 -12.27 -13.10
N LYS A 48 6.61 -11.22 -12.30
CA LYS A 48 7.48 -10.78 -11.22
C LYS A 48 7.30 -11.62 -9.97
N ASP A 49 8.19 -11.39 -9.01
CA ASP A 49 8.27 -12.08 -7.72
C ASP A 49 6.88 -12.32 -7.07
N PRO A 50 6.49 -13.59 -6.86
CA PRO A 50 5.26 -13.97 -6.17
C PRO A 50 5.16 -13.41 -4.74
N GLN A 51 6.29 -13.18 -4.05
CA GLN A 51 6.29 -12.59 -2.71
C GLN A 51 5.82 -11.15 -2.72
N ILE A 52 6.11 -10.38 -3.79
CA ILE A 52 5.56 -9.03 -3.97
C ILE A 52 4.04 -9.10 -4.10
N SER A 53 3.53 -10.02 -4.93
CA SER A 53 2.08 -10.24 -5.06
C SER A 53 1.41 -10.59 -3.73
N LEU A 54 1.99 -11.51 -2.95
CA LEU A 54 1.48 -11.87 -1.62
C LEU A 54 1.48 -10.68 -0.66
N THR A 55 2.56 -9.89 -0.68
CA THR A 55 2.71 -8.69 0.15
C THR A 55 1.65 -7.64 -0.18
N LEU A 56 1.42 -7.36 -1.47
CA LEU A 56 0.39 -6.43 -1.93
C LEU A 56 -1.02 -6.90 -1.57
N LEU A 57 -1.32 -8.21 -1.70
CA LEU A 57 -2.61 -8.78 -1.33
C LEU A 57 -2.86 -8.72 0.19
N ARG A 58 -1.85 -8.97 1.02
CA ARG A 58 -1.96 -8.84 2.48
C ARG A 58 -2.27 -7.40 2.87
N ALA A 59 -1.55 -6.44 2.30
CA ALA A 59 -1.81 -5.03 2.54
C ALA A 59 -3.23 -4.62 2.10
N PHE A 60 -3.68 -5.11 0.94
CA PHE A 60 -5.04 -4.83 0.45
C PHE A 60 -6.11 -5.33 1.43
N ARG A 61 -5.94 -6.56 1.96
CA ARG A 61 -6.87 -7.12 2.95
C ARG A 61 -6.91 -6.29 4.23
N SER A 62 -5.76 -5.80 4.68
CA SER A 62 -5.66 -4.94 5.87
C SER A 62 -6.37 -3.60 5.66
N VAL A 63 -6.07 -2.91 4.55
CA VAL A 63 -6.74 -1.64 4.17
C VAL A 63 -8.25 -1.82 4.06
N ARG A 64 -8.70 -2.94 3.48
CA ARG A 64 -10.12 -3.26 3.38
C ARG A 64 -10.76 -3.47 4.76
N GLN A 65 -10.05 -4.09 5.71
CA GLN A 65 -10.54 -4.25 7.08
C GLN A 65 -10.71 -2.88 7.77
N HIS A 66 -9.71 -2.00 7.65
CA HIS A 66 -9.76 -0.63 8.17
C HIS A 66 -10.92 0.18 7.58
N TYR A 67 -11.17 0.04 6.27
CA TYR A 67 -12.32 0.66 5.61
C TYR A 67 -13.65 0.23 6.24
N PHE A 68 -13.82 -1.08 6.49
CA PHE A 68 -15.04 -1.60 7.12
C PHE A 68 -15.17 -1.22 8.58
N SER A 69 -14.06 -1.05 9.31
CA SER A 69 -14.10 -0.52 10.68
C SER A 69 -14.66 0.91 10.69
N LEU A 70 -14.20 1.78 9.80
CA LEU A 70 -14.72 3.15 9.67
C LEU A 70 -16.17 3.19 9.20
N GLU A 71 -16.58 2.25 8.33
CA GLU A 71 -17.98 2.16 7.88
C GLU A 71 -18.95 1.81 9.02
N LYS A 72 -18.49 1.05 10.01
CA LYS A 72 -19.29 0.65 11.18
C LYS A 72 -19.13 1.59 12.37
N ALA A 73 -18.23 2.56 12.28
CA ALA A 73 -17.99 3.53 13.33
C ALA A 73 -19.26 4.38 13.56
N ARG A 74 -19.45 4.82 14.80
CA ARG A 74 -20.53 5.77 15.09
C ARG A 74 -20.22 7.11 14.45
N GLU A 75 -21.25 7.88 14.09
CA GLU A 75 -21.04 9.29 13.75
C GLU A 75 -20.35 10.00 14.91
N GLY A 76 -19.34 10.80 14.62
CA GLY A 76 -18.60 11.50 15.68
C GLY A 76 -17.46 10.69 16.33
N ASP A 77 -17.19 9.45 15.90
CA ASP A 77 -16.23 8.56 16.56
C ASP A 77 -14.76 8.91 16.24
N LEU A 78 -14.25 9.93 16.97
CA LEU A 78 -12.89 10.43 16.90
C LEU A 78 -11.84 9.36 17.24
N GLU A 79 -12.16 8.47 18.19
CA GLU A 79 -11.22 7.43 18.61
C GLU A 79 -11.04 6.39 17.50
N CYS A 80 -12.14 5.90 16.91
CA CYS A 80 -12.09 5.00 15.77
C CYS A 80 -11.30 5.62 14.60
N TYR A 81 -11.59 6.89 14.28
CA TYR A 81 -10.87 7.62 13.24
C TYR A 81 -9.35 7.63 13.49
N ASN A 82 -8.91 8.09 14.68
CA ASN A 82 -7.48 8.24 14.98
C ASN A 82 -6.77 6.88 14.99
N ASN A 83 -7.38 5.87 15.62
CA ASN A 83 -6.84 4.52 15.68
C ASN A 83 -6.68 3.93 14.27
N THR A 84 -7.68 4.08 13.40
CA THR A 84 -7.58 3.59 12.03
C THR A 84 -6.55 4.35 11.21
N ARG A 85 -6.52 5.69 11.29
CA ARG A 85 -5.53 6.51 10.58
C ARG A 85 -4.12 6.09 10.93
N ASP A 86 -3.81 6.00 12.23
CA ASP A 86 -2.46 5.71 12.71
C ASP A 86 -2.03 4.27 12.37
N ALA A 87 -2.97 3.31 12.46
CA ALA A 87 -2.72 1.93 12.05
C ALA A 87 -2.38 1.85 10.55
N VAL A 88 -3.18 2.49 9.69
CA VAL A 88 -2.96 2.50 8.24
C VAL A 88 -1.63 3.17 7.88
N VAL A 89 -1.29 4.30 8.49
CA VAL A 89 0.00 4.98 8.24
C VAL A 89 1.18 4.09 8.61
N ARG A 90 1.10 3.37 9.74
CA ARG A 90 2.14 2.43 10.17
C ARG A 90 2.28 1.27 9.20
N GLU A 91 1.18 0.66 8.79
CA GLU A 91 1.16 -0.45 7.84
C GLU A 91 1.71 -0.04 6.47
N LEU A 92 1.30 1.12 5.95
CA LEU A 92 1.80 1.65 4.68
C LEU A 92 3.28 2.02 4.75
N THR A 93 3.76 2.51 5.89
CA THR A 93 5.20 2.73 6.12
C THR A 93 5.96 1.41 6.02
N GLY A 94 5.48 0.36 6.70
CA GLY A 94 6.07 -0.98 6.64
C GLY A 94 6.07 -1.55 5.23
N LEU A 95 4.96 -1.42 4.51
CA LEU A 95 4.83 -1.85 3.13
C LEU A 95 5.79 -1.10 2.20
N CYS A 96 5.87 0.23 2.30
CA CYS A 96 6.81 1.02 1.53
C CYS A 96 8.25 0.59 1.78
N HIS A 97 8.63 0.25 3.02
CA HIS A 97 9.96 -0.29 3.31
C HIS A 97 10.19 -1.67 2.70
N GLN A 98 9.23 -2.60 2.83
CA GLN A 98 9.34 -3.94 2.23
C GLN A 98 9.49 -3.88 0.71
N LEU A 99 8.70 -3.03 0.05
CA LEU A 99 8.77 -2.86 -1.40
C LEU A 99 10.03 -2.11 -1.87
N LYS A 100 10.68 -1.31 -1.02
CA LYS A 100 12.03 -0.74 -1.29
C LYS A 100 13.13 -1.77 -1.06
N GLY A 101 13.01 -2.59 -0.01
CA GLY A 101 14.00 -3.61 0.35
C GLY A 101 14.13 -4.73 -0.70
N ASN A 102 13.03 -5.05 -1.39
CA ASN A 102 13.02 -6.01 -2.51
C ASN A 102 13.66 -5.47 -3.81
N VAL A 103 14.28 -4.29 -3.78
CA VAL A 103 15.08 -3.72 -4.90
C VAL A 103 16.56 -4.12 -4.80
N ILE A 104 16.99 -4.87 -3.78
CA ILE A 104 18.38 -5.36 -3.69
C ILE A 104 18.52 -6.67 -4.50
N SER A 105 19.23 -6.52 -5.64
CA SER A 105 19.91 -7.56 -6.44
C SER A 105 19.10 -8.35 -7.47
N LEU A 106 18.81 -7.74 -8.62
CA LEU A 106 19.07 -8.43 -9.88
C LEU A 106 20.53 -8.17 -10.23
N PRO A 107 21.41 -9.19 -10.36
CA PRO A 107 22.65 -8.97 -11.07
C PRO A 107 22.25 -8.55 -12.48
N LEU A 108 22.67 -7.36 -12.92
CA LEU A 108 22.75 -7.09 -14.35
C LEU A 108 23.60 -8.23 -14.91
N GLY A 109 22.94 -9.16 -15.62
CA GLY A 109 23.62 -10.23 -16.32
C GLY A 109 24.73 -9.61 -17.13
N ASN A 110 25.96 -10.04 -16.87
CA ASN A 110 27.14 -9.62 -17.59
C ASN A 110 26.88 -9.89 -19.09
N PRO A 111 26.76 -8.86 -19.96
CA PRO A 111 26.56 -9.11 -21.40
C PRO A 111 27.85 -9.60 -22.08
N ALA A 112 28.88 -9.98 -21.32
CA ALA A 112 30.21 -10.34 -21.80
C ALA A 112 30.45 -11.86 -21.98
N GLU A 113 29.54 -12.74 -21.55
CA GLU A 113 29.77 -14.20 -21.61
C GLU A 113 29.14 -14.92 -22.82
N LEU A 114 28.56 -14.19 -23.77
CA LEU A 114 28.19 -14.76 -25.08
C LEU A 114 29.31 -14.51 -26.10
N LYS A 115 30.49 -15.10 -25.83
CA LYS A 115 31.53 -15.30 -26.85
C LYS A 115 31.98 -16.76 -26.88
N ILE A 116 31.44 -17.45 -27.88
CA ILE A 116 32.07 -18.46 -28.75
C ILE A 116 32.47 -19.79 -28.10
N ALA A 117 31.81 -20.85 -28.55
CA ALA A 117 32.51 -22.05 -28.99
C ALA A 117 31.95 -22.44 -30.37
N GLN A 118 32.81 -22.35 -31.40
CA GLN A 118 32.63 -22.99 -32.70
C GLN A 118 33.02 -24.46 -32.61
#